data_AF-A0A1G3V467-F1
#
_entry.id   AF-A0A1G3V467-F1
#
_cell.length_a   1.000
_cell.length_b   1.000
_cell.length_c   1.000
_cell.angle_alpha   90.00
_cell.angle_beta   90.00
_cell.angle_gamma   90.00
#
_symmetry.space_group_name_H-M   'P 1'
#
loop_
_entity.id
_entity.type
_entity.pdbx_description
1 polymer ?
#
loop_
_entity_poly.entity_id
_entity_poly.type
_entity_poly.pdbx_seq_one_letter_code
_entity_poly.pdbx_strand_id
1 'polypeptide(L)'
;MKDRAVVESTNESGTVPYWDVVDLIEFKDEKESEWIRIGYYRKPKHRLNWGSQTTITEPVSIWKRILVNAAKEKKWFHNLLEDVMSEVKK
;
A
#
# COMPACT_ATOMS: atom_id res chain seq x y z
N MET A 1 3.67 -10.88 11.28
CA MET A 1 3.53 -10.13 10.02
C MET A 1 4.52 -10.76 9.05
N LYS A 2 4.06 -11.69 8.20
CA LYS A 2 4.97 -12.47 7.34
C LYS A 2 5.18 -11.83 5.98
N ASP A 3 4.25 -11.00 5.52
CA ASP A 3 4.22 -10.53 4.14
C ASP A 3 4.19 -9.00 4.12
N ARG A 4 5.37 -8.39 4.00
CA ARG A 4 5.55 -6.93 3.87
C ARG A 4 6.31 -6.64 2.59
N ALA A 5 5.73 -5.81 1.73
CA ALA A 5 6.45 -5.15 0.66
C ALA A 5 6.86 -3.75 1.12
N VAL A 6 8.14 -3.39 0.93
CA VAL A 6 8.66 -2.04 1.17
C VAL A 6 9.26 -1.55 -0.14
N VAL A 7 8.78 -0.41 -0.61
CA VAL A 7 9.28 0.25 -1.81
C VAL A 7 9.86 1.60 -1.41
N GLU A 8 11.06 1.90 -1.89
CA GLU A 8 11.61 3.25 -1.70
C GLU A 8 10.80 4.23 -2.55
N SER A 9 10.25 5.27 -1.91
CA SER A 9 9.54 6.33 -2.62
C SER A 9 10.53 7.21 -3.37
N THR A 10 10.05 8.01 -4.33
CA THR A 10 10.89 9.01 -4.99
C THR A 10 11.40 10.04 -3.98
N ASN A 11 12.67 9.90 -3.58
CA ASN A 11 13.30 10.74 -2.58
C ASN A 11 14.08 11.88 -3.26
N GLU A 12 13.67 13.14 -3.02
CA GLU A 12 14.41 14.30 -3.51
C GLU A 12 15.59 14.64 -2.59
N SER A 13 16.72 15.02 -3.18
CA SER A 13 17.91 15.43 -2.42
C SER A 13 17.59 16.64 -1.52
N GLY A 14 17.96 16.55 -0.24
CA GLY A 14 17.68 17.58 0.77
C GLY A 14 16.34 17.44 1.48
N THR A 15 15.49 16.48 1.09
CA THR A 15 14.22 16.18 1.78
C THR A 15 14.35 14.99 2.72
N VAL A 16 13.35 14.78 3.58
CA VAL A 16 13.29 13.58 4.44
C VAL A 16 12.90 12.39 3.56
N PRO A 17 13.71 11.32 3.51
CA PRO A 17 13.38 10.16 2.68
C PRO A 17 12.17 9.37 3.22
N TYR A 18 11.39 8.80 2.31
CA TYR A 18 10.22 7.97 2.56
C TYR A 18 10.35 6.59 1.91
N TRP A 19 9.71 5.59 2.55
CA TRP A 19 9.50 4.26 1.99
C TRP A 19 8.04 3.90 2.16
N ASP A 20 7.37 3.59 1.06
CA ASP A 20 6.01 3.09 1.04
C ASP A 20 5.97 1.63 1.49
N VAL A 21 4.99 1.30 2.31
CA VAL A 21 4.86 -0.02 2.93
C VAL A 21 3.48 -0.56 2.67
N VAL A 22 3.43 -1.78 2.14
CA VAL A 22 2.22 -2.59 2.00
C VAL A 22 2.37 -3.83 2.86
N ASP A 23 1.59 -3.91 3.92
CA ASP A 23 1.52 -5.10 4.77
C ASP A 23 0.30 -5.95 4.37
N LEU A 24 0.53 -7.22 4.10
CA LEU A 24 -0.51 -8.24 3.97
C LEU A 24 -0.61 -8.96 5.32
N ILE A 25 -1.77 -8.81 5.96
CA ILE A 25 -1.98 -9.23 7.35
C ILE A 25 -3.10 -10.27 7.36
N GLU A 26 -2.84 -11.38 8.04
CA GLU A 26 -3.83 -12.40 8.30
C GLU A 26 -4.28 -12.34 9.77
N PHE A 27 -5.54 -12.00 10.01
CA PHE A 27 -6.19 -12.06 11.32
C PHE A 27 -7.03 -13.34 11.41
N LYS A 28 -6.55 -14.30 12.19
CA LYS A 28 -7.10 -15.67 12.23
C LYS A 28 -8.51 -15.78 12.82
N ASP A 29 -8.90 -14.82 13.64
CA ASP A 29 -10.15 -14.86 14.41
C ASP A 29 -11.20 -13.86 13.86
N GLU A 30 -10.93 -13.25 12.70
CA GLU A 30 -11.82 -12.29 12.05
C GLU A 30 -12.68 -12.96 10.97
N LYS A 31 -13.88 -12.41 10.75
CA LYS A 31 -14.79 -12.89 9.70
C LYS A 31 -14.16 -12.79 8.30
N GLU A 32 -13.41 -11.73 8.07
CA GLU A 32 -12.52 -11.59 6.92
C GLU A 32 -11.09 -11.64 7.46
N SER A 33 -10.34 -12.69 7.12
CA SER A 33 -9.02 -12.91 7.69
C SER A 33 -7.92 -12.11 6.98
N GLU A 34 -8.11 -11.75 5.72
CA GLU A 34 -7.10 -11.09 4.90
C GLU A 34 -7.28 -9.57 4.88
N TRP A 35 -6.24 -8.86 5.30
CA TRP A 35 -6.23 -7.40 5.44
C TRP A 35 -4.99 -6.82 4.78
N ILE A 36 -5.14 -5.59 4.28
CA ILE A 36 -4.02 -4.82 3.72
C ILE A 36 -3.88 -3.54 4.53
N ARG A 37 -2.66 -3.25 4.96
CA ARG A 37 -2.28 -1.95 5.51
C ARG A 37 -1.31 -1.24 4.58
N ILE A 38 -1.68 -0.04 4.16
CA ILE A 38 -0.76 0.88 3.47
C ILE A 38 -0.30 1.93 4.46
N GLY A 39 1.01 2.13 4.53
CA GLY A 39 1.65 3.14 5.36
C GLY A 39 3.00 3.54 4.78
N TYR A 40 3.81 4.25 5.56
CA TYR A 40 5.16 4.57 5.16
C TYR A 40 6.11 4.67 6.35
N TYR A 41 7.40 4.51 6.06
CA TYR A 41 8.49 4.93 6.93
C TYR A 41 9.01 6.31 6.49
N ARG A 42 9.35 7.16 7.46
CA ARG A 42 10.12 8.40 7.24
C ARG A 42 11.48 8.28 7.92
N LYS A 43 12.55 8.77 7.29
CA LYS A 43 13.90 8.73 7.87
C LYS A 43 14.47 10.13 8.16
N PRO A 44 13.92 10.89 9.14
CA PRO A 44 14.53 12.15 9.52
C PRO A 44 15.92 11.91 10.11
N LYS A 45 16.94 12.59 9.57
CA LYS A 45 18.36 12.39 9.91
C LYS A 45 18.82 10.96 9.55
N HIS A 46 18.91 10.07 10.54
CA HIS A 46 19.42 8.70 10.35
C HIS A 46 18.53 7.62 10.99
N ARG A 47 17.34 7.95 11.50
CA ARG A 47 16.45 6.99 12.15
C ARG A 47 15.20 6.75 11.32
N LEU A 48 14.92 5.49 11.03
CA LEU A 48 13.68 5.06 10.38
C LEU A 48 12.54 5.10 11.40
N ASN A 49 11.50 5.89 11.13
CA ASN A 49 10.33 6.02 11.99
C ASN A 49 9.08 5.66 11.21
N TRP A 50 8.19 4.85 11.81
CA TRP A 50 6.90 4.53 11.21
C TRP A 50 5.97 5.75 11.25
N GLY A 51 5.42 6.14 10.11
CA GLY A 51 4.40 7.17 10.02
C GLY A 51 3.01 6.60 10.33
N SER A 52 2.62 6.55 11.60
CA SER A 52 1.35 5.93 12.02
C SER A 52 0.10 6.77 11.74
N GLN A 53 0.24 8.09 11.55
CA GLN A 53 -0.92 8.99 11.44
C GLN A 53 -1.69 8.83 10.11
N THR A 54 -1.07 8.23 9.11
CA THR A 54 -1.58 8.14 7.73
C THR A 54 -1.56 6.70 7.23
N THR A 55 -1.93 5.76 8.11
CA THR A 55 -2.10 4.37 7.70
C THR A 55 -3.56 4.06 7.47
N ILE A 56 -3.88 3.44 6.34
CA ILE A 56 -5.19 2.84 6.09
C ILE A 56 -5.04 1.33 6.25
N THR A 57 -5.86 0.72 7.10
CA THR A 57 -5.85 -0.72 7.37
C THR A 57 -7.28 -1.22 7.24
N GLU A 58 -7.53 -2.02 6.23
CA GLU A 58 -8.88 -2.46 5.86
C GLU A 58 -8.82 -3.91 5.36
N PRO A 59 -9.92 -4.68 5.47
CA PRO A 59 -9.98 -6.01 4.90
C PRO A 59 -10.00 -5.96 3.36
N VAL A 60 -9.64 -7.07 2.71
CA VAL A 60 -9.52 -7.16 1.24
C VAL A 60 -10.81 -6.76 0.52
N SER A 61 -12.00 -7.03 1.08
CA SER A 61 -13.28 -6.65 0.46
C SER A 61 -13.45 -5.13 0.34
N ILE A 62 -13.00 -4.38 1.33
CA ILE A 62 -13.06 -2.91 1.36
C ILE A 62 -12.05 -2.33 0.39
N TRP A 63 -10.83 -2.88 0.34
CA TRP A 63 -9.84 -2.52 -0.68
C TRP A 63 -10.36 -2.73 -2.10
N LYS A 64 -10.97 -3.90 -2.37
CA LYS A 64 -11.61 -4.18 -3.66
C LYS A 64 -12.64 -3.12 -4.01
N ARG A 65 -13.49 -2.73 -3.06
CA ARG A 65 -14.50 -1.68 -3.27
C ARG A 65 -13.85 -0.32 -3.58
N ILE A 66 -12.81 0.08 -2.84
CA ILE A 66 -12.08 1.33 -3.07
C ILE A 66 -11.48 1.34 -4.48
N LEU A 67 -10.73 0.30 -4.85
CA LEU A 67 -10.04 0.20 -6.13
C LEU A 67 -11.03 0.19 -7.31
N VAL A 68 -12.12 -0.58 -7.21
CA VAL A 68 -13.16 -0.64 -8.25
C VAL A 68 -13.85 0.71 -8.43
N ASN A 69 -14.20 1.39 -7.34
CA ASN A 69 -14.84 2.70 -7.43
C ASN A 69 -13.91 3.73 -8.07
N ALA A 70 -12.65 3.78 -7.64
CA ALA A 70 -11.64 4.67 -8.23
C ALA A 70 -11.42 4.37 -9.73
N ALA A 71 -11.34 3.10 -10.12
CA ALA A 71 -11.14 2.70 -11.51
C ALA A 71 -12.34 3.04 -12.40
N LYS A 72 -13.57 2.92 -11.89
CA LYS A 72 -14.78 3.35 -12.60
C LYS A 72 -14.82 4.85 -12.83
N GLU A 73 -14.36 5.64 -11.87
CA GLU A 73 -14.36 7.10 -11.97
C GLU A 73 -13.19 7.64 -12.79
N LYS A 74 -12.03 7.00 -12.73
CA LYS A 74 -10.76 7.51 -13.27
C LYS A 74 -10.16 6.52 -14.26
N LYS A 75 -10.36 6.78 -15.56
CA LYS A 75 -9.88 5.92 -16.64
C LYS A 75 -8.37 5.61 -16.58
N TRP A 76 -7.54 6.59 -16.22
CA TRP A 76 -6.09 6.37 -16.09
C TRP A 76 -5.74 5.36 -14.99
N PHE A 77 -6.52 5.33 -13.91
CA PHE A 77 -6.31 4.38 -12.82
C PHE A 77 -6.78 2.98 -13.20
N HIS A 78 -7.87 2.87 -13.96
CA HIS A 78 -8.27 1.61 -14.56
C HIS A 78 -7.13 1.02 -15.41
N ASN A 79 -6.62 1.80 -16.36
CA ASN A 79 -5.53 1.36 -17.24
C ASN A 79 -4.30 0.90 -16.43
N LEU A 80 -3.94 1.63 -15.36
CA LEU A 80 -2.87 1.21 -14.46
C LEU A 80 -3.11 -0.17 -13.85
N LEU A 81 -4.35 -0.47 -13.41
CA LEU A 81 -4.66 -1.80 -12.86
C LEU A 81 -4.55 -2.91 -13.93
N GLU A 82 -4.97 -2.65 -15.16
CA GLU A 82 -4.80 -3.59 -16.27
C GLU A 82 -3.31 -3.84 -16.57
N ASP A 83 -2.51 -2.78 -16.63
CA ASP A 83 -1.07 -2.85 -16.87
C ASP A 83 -0.36 -3.63 -15.77
N VAL A 84 -0.66 -3.35 -14.50
CA VAL A 84 -0.13 -4.10 -13.35
C VAL A 84 -0.45 -5.59 -13.47
N MET A 85 -1.71 -5.94 -13.79
CA MET A 85 -2.11 -7.34 -13.94
C MET A 85 -1.47 -8.01 -15.17
N SER A 86 -1.14 -7.25 -16.21
CA SER A 86 -0.38 -7.72 -17.36
C SER A 86 1.08 -8.00 -16.98
N GLU A 87 1.71 -7.12 -16.20
CA GLU A 87 3.09 -7.30 -15.71
C GLU A 87 3.24 -8.47 -14.74
N VAL A 88 2.31 -8.65 -13.79
CA VAL A 88 2.34 -9.76 -12.83
C VAL A 88 2.17 -11.13 -13.49
N LYS A 89 1.56 -11.19 -14.68
CA LYS A 89 1.35 -12.44 -15.43
C LYS A 89 2.53 -12.84 -16.32
N LYS A 90 3.52 -11.96 -16.51
CA LYS A 90 4.74 -12.26 -17.26
C LYS A 90 5.68 -13.11 -16.42
#